data_AF-A0A1E9W224-F1
#
_entry.id   AF-A0A1E9W224-F1
#
_cell.length_a   1.000
_cell.length_b   1.000
_cell.length_c   1.000
_cell.angle_alpha   90.00
_cell.angle_beta   90.00
_cell.angle_gamma   90.00
#
_symmetry.space_group_name_H-M   'P 1'
#
loop_
_entity.id
_entity.type
_entity.pdbx_description
1 polymer ?
#
loop_
_entity_poly.entity_id
_entity_poly.type
_entity_poly.pdbx_seq_one_letter_code
_entity_poly.pdbx_strand_id
1 'polypeptide(L)'
;MHHRGKTRHTKNHVESRGKICLTHSIHGRPKSADDRSDFGHWKADIVAGKTGGTCLVTLTDRKSCFLLAGKKVPRKKAAYVSEKMIELLSSIPNEAVKTITPDRGKEFSNHFAVTEALNNMPFYFPDPHALGNNEQIKIRIDSFENTCQNRKR
;
A
#
# COMPACT_ATOMS: atom_id res chain seq x y z
N MET A 1 -34.07 -12.04 -4.37
CA MET A 1 -33.06 -11.43 -3.48
C MET A 1 -32.97 -9.94 -3.79
N HIS A 2 -33.50 -9.08 -2.92
CA HIS A 2 -33.41 -7.62 -3.12
C HIS A 2 -32.06 -7.13 -2.60
N HIS A 3 -31.20 -6.63 -3.50
CA HIS A 3 -30.04 -5.84 -3.11
C HIS A 3 -30.54 -4.57 -2.42
N ARG A 4 -30.39 -4.49 -1.09
CA ARG A 4 -30.52 -3.22 -0.38
C ARG A 4 -29.39 -2.31 -0.88
N GLY A 5 -29.76 -1.27 -1.63
CA GLY A 5 -28.85 -0.21 -2.04
C GLY A 5 -28.15 0.40 -0.82
N LYS A 6 -26.92 0.87 -1.01
CA LYS A 6 -26.16 1.53 0.07
C LYS A 6 -27.00 2.67 0.65
N THR A 7 -27.20 2.65 1.97
CA THR A 7 -27.92 3.69 2.70
C THR A 7 -27.27 5.03 2.39
N ARG A 8 -28.04 5.96 1.82
CA ARG A 8 -27.56 7.32 1.56
C ARG A 8 -27.32 8.00 2.90
N HIS A 9 -26.18 8.66 3.03
CA HIS A 9 -25.86 9.47 4.20
C HIS A 9 -26.96 10.52 4.40
N THR A 10 -27.44 10.66 5.63
CA THR A 10 -28.43 11.68 5.99
C THR A 10 -27.80 13.08 5.88
N LYS A 11 -28.63 14.11 5.71
CA LYS A 11 -28.19 15.53 5.56
C LYS A 11 -27.24 16.01 6.68
N ASN A 12 -27.26 15.35 7.84
CA ASN A 12 -26.45 15.67 9.01
C ASN A 12 -25.30 14.68 9.25
N HIS A 13 -24.95 13.85 8.27
CA HIS A 13 -23.79 12.96 8.40
C HIS A 13 -22.51 13.78 8.37
N VAL A 14 -21.94 13.98 9.55
CA VAL A 14 -20.59 14.54 9.68
C VAL A 14 -19.59 13.47 9.26
N GLU A 15 -18.91 13.71 8.14
CA GLU A 15 -17.90 12.79 7.65
C GLU A 15 -16.69 12.79 8.59
N SER A 16 -16.65 11.82 9.52
CA SER A 16 -15.56 11.64 10.48
C SER A 16 -14.33 10.95 9.90
N ARG A 17 -14.37 10.62 8.60
CA ARG A 17 -13.29 9.94 7.91
C ARG A 17 -12.20 10.98 7.63
N GLY A 18 -11.28 11.14 8.58
CA GLY A 18 -10.15 12.08 8.46
C GLY A 18 -9.51 12.07 7.07
N LYS A 19 -9.23 13.27 6.54
CA LYS A 19 -8.57 13.46 5.24
C LYS A 19 -7.09 13.13 5.39
N ILE A 20 -6.55 12.29 4.51
CA ILE A 20 -5.12 12.06 4.43
C ILE A 20 -4.48 13.39 4.00
N CYS A 21 -3.52 13.90 4.77
CA CYS A 21 -2.71 15.03 4.35
C CYS A 21 -1.77 14.53 3.26
N LEU A 22 -2.07 14.83 2.00
CA LEU A 22 -1.29 14.33 0.85
C LEU A 22 -0.03 15.18 0.68
N THR A 23 1.10 14.52 0.46
CA THR A 23 2.38 15.17 0.16
C THR A 23 2.47 15.61 -1.31
N HIS A 24 2.27 14.68 -2.25
CA HIS A 24 2.31 14.98 -3.68
C HIS A 24 1.11 14.39 -4.44
N SER A 25 0.65 15.13 -5.45
CA SER A 25 -0.36 14.66 -6.40
C SER A 25 0.25 13.71 -7.43
N ILE A 26 -0.55 12.76 -7.92
CA ILE A 26 -0.13 11.81 -8.98
C ILE A 26 0.41 12.50 -10.24
N HIS A 27 -0.06 13.71 -10.55
CA HIS A 27 0.40 14.50 -11.71
C HIS A 27 1.83 15.02 -11.56
N GLY A 28 2.36 15.07 -10.34
CA GLY A 28 3.75 15.41 -10.08
C GLY A 28 4.71 14.22 -10.13
N ARG A 29 4.19 13.01 -10.37
CA ARG A 29 5.01 11.79 -10.39
C ARG A 29 6.00 11.84 -11.57
N PRO A 30 7.26 11.39 -11.38
CA PRO A 30 8.21 11.31 -12.49
C PRO A 30 7.66 10.49 -13.65
N LYS A 31 7.85 11.00 -14.88
CA LYS A 31 7.40 10.33 -16.11
C LYS A 31 7.96 8.91 -16.25
N SER A 32 9.18 8.68 -15.74
CA SER A 32 9.84 7.37 -15.69
C SER A 32 9.06 6.31 -14.90
N ALA A 33 8.24 6.73 -13.93
CA ALA A 33 7.35 5.85 -13.19
C ALA A 33 6.06 5.54 -13.98
N ASP A 34 5.58 6.50 -14.77
CA ASP A 34 4.37 6.36 -15.59
C ASP A 34 4.60 5.42 -16.77
N ASP A 35 5.68 5.67 -17.52
CA ASP A 35 6.07 4.89 -18.69
C ASP A 35 6.86 3.62 -18.35
N ARG A 36 7.19 3.42 -17.07
CA ARG A 36 7.93 2.26 -16.55
C ARG A 36 9.34 2.14 -17.14
N SER A 37 9.94 3.25 -17.55
CA SER A 37 11.27 3.27 -18.14
C SER A 37 12.39 3.10 -17.13
N ASP A 38 12.15 3.35 -15.83
CA ASP A 38 13.16 3.28 -14.77
C ASP A 38 12.75 2.40 -13.58
N PHE A 39 13.75 1.80 -12.92
CA PHE A 39 13.56 1.01 -11.70
C PHE A 39 13.48 1.90 -10.47
N GLY A 40 12.88 1.37 -9.41
CA GLY A 40 12.78 2.02 -8.10
C GLY A 40 11.51 2.84 -7.91
N HIS A 41 10.55 2.71 -8.83
CA HIS A 41 9.23 3.30 -8.69
C HIS A 41 8.26 2.24 -8.17
N TRP A 42 7.95 2.27 -6.88
CA TRP A 42 7.20 1.21 -6.21
C TRP A 42 5.71 1.55 -6.13
N LYS A 43 4.86 0.60 -6.53
CA LYS A 43 3.42 0.63 -6.24
C LYS A 43 3.17 -0.08 -4.91
N ALA A 44 2.44 0.56 -4.01
CA ALA A 44 2.02 -0.04 -2.75
C ALA A 44 0.56 -0.46 -2.80
N ASP A 45 0.27 -1.71 -2.44
CA ASP A 45 -1.07 -2.27 -2.36
C ASP A 45 -1.24 -3.03 -1.02
N ILE A 46 -2.49 -3.23 -0.61
CA ILE A 46 -2.84 -4.06 0.55
C ILE A 46 -3.80 -5.15 0.16
N VAL A 47 -3.42 -6.39 0.45
CA VAL A 47 -4.29 -7.56 0.33
C VAL A 47 -4.90 -7.86 1.70
N ALA A 48 -6.21 -7.69 1.83
CA ALA A 48 -6.93 -8.03 3.05
C ALA A 48 -6.99 -9.55 3.25
N GLY A 49 -6.67 -10.01 4.46
CA GLY A 49 -6.85 -11.39 4.87
C GLY A 49 -8.33 -11.73 5.05
N LYS A 50 -8.68 -13.00 4.80
CA LYS A 50 -10.08 -13.48 4.91
C LYS A 50 -10.64 -13.39 6.34
N THR A 51 -9.80 -13.60 7.35
CA THR A 51 -10.21 -13.71 8.76
C THR A 51 -9.30 -12.88 9.67
N GLY A 52 -9.87 -12.31 10.73
CA GLY A 52 -9.12 -11.64 11.80
C GLY A 52 -8.64 -10.22 11.50
N GLY A 53 -9.03 -9.62 10.37
CA GLY A 53 -8.64 -8.26 10.01
C GLY A 53 -7.16 -8.10 9.64
N THR A 54 -6.45 -9.21 9.49
CA THR A 54 -5.07 -9.26 9.03
C THR A 54 -4.96 -8.75 7.60
N CYS A 55 -3.78 -8.30 7.20
CA CYS A 55 -3.53 -7.90 5.82
C CYS A 55 -2.08 -8.16 5.43
N LEU A 56 -1.83 -8.25 4.14
CA LEU A 56 -0.50 -8.29 3.56
C LEU A 56 -0.23 -6.95 2.87
N VAL A 57 0.94 -6.38 3.14
CA VAL A 57 1.47 -5.23 2.40
C VAL A 57 2.31 -5.76 1.25
N THR A 58 2.03 -5.26 0.05
CA THR A 58 2.74 -5.61 -1.17
C THR A 58 3.31 -4.37 -1.81
N LEU A 59 4.58 -4.42 -2.21
CA LEU A 59 5.27 -3.35 -2.91
C LEU A 59 5.79 -3.93 -4.23
N THR A 60 5.36 -3.38 -5.36
CA THR A 60 5.79 -3.86 -6.68
C THR A 60 6.53 -2.77 -7.43
N ASP A 61 7.75 -3.04 -7.88
CA ASP A 61 8.46 -2.14 -8.78
C ASP A 61 7.74 -2.07 -10.13
N ARG A 62 7.43 -0.86 -10.60
CA ARG A 62 6.59 -0.64 -11.79
C ARG A 62 7.25 -1.07 -13.10
N LYS A 63 8.59 -1.16 -13.17
CA LYS A 63 9.33 -1.56 -14.37
C LYS A 63 9.54 -3.07 -14.45
N SER A 64 10.15 -3.65 -13.43
CA SER A 64 10.49 -5.08 -13.36
C SER A 64 9.31 -5.96 -12.98
N CYS A 65 8.24 -5.39 -12.40
CA CYS A 65 7.21 -6.14 -11.70
C CYS A 65 7.74 -6.96 -10.50
N PHE A 66 8.93 -6.64 -9.99
CA PHE A 66 9.51 -7.30 -8.82
C PHE A 66 8.66 -6.99 -7.58
N LEU A 67 8.25 -8.03 -6.86
CA LEU A 67 7.32 -7.95 -5.75
C LEU A 67 8.04 -8.20 -4.42
N LEU A 68 7.88 -7.23 -3.50
CA LEU A 68 8.15 -7.40 -2.08
C LEU A 68 6.83 -7.64 -1.35
N ALA A 69 6.79 -8.74 -0.58
CA ALA A 69 5.67 -9.09 0.27
C ALA A 69 6.21 -9.62 1.60
N GLY A 70 5.83 -8.98 2.70
CA GLY A 70 6.30 -9.36 4.03
C GLY A 70 5.41 -10.39 4.72
N LYS A 71 5.71 -10.69 5.99
CA LYS A 71 4.77 -11.46 6.82
C LYS A 71 3.45 -10.69 6.99
N LYS A 72 2.36 -11.43 7.21
CA LYS A 72 1.04 -10.85 7.48
C LYS A 72 1.11 -9.86 8.65
N VAL A 73 0.46 -8.73 8.46
CA VAL A 73 0.29 -7.67 9.44
C VAL A 73 -0.99 -7.95 10.24
N PRO A 74 -1.00 -7.76 11.57
CA PRO A 74 -2.14 -8.14 12.42
C PRO A 74 -3.41 -7.37 12.09
N ARG A 75 -3.29 -6.10 11.68
CA ARG A 75 -4.43 -5.26 11.31
C ARG A 75 -4.08 -4.31 10.16
N LYS A 76 -5.09 -4.00 9.33
CA LYS A 76 -5.06 -2.91 8.34
C LYS A 76 -5.12 -1.53 9.00
N LYS A 77 -4.11 -1.19 9.82
CA LYS A 77 -3.93 0.11 10.46
C LYS A 77 -2.66 0.78 9.96
N ALA A 78 -2.69 2.11 9.83
CA ALA A 78 -1.60 2.87 9.24
C ALA A 78 -0.25 2.65 9.90
N ALA A 79 -0.19 2.58 11.23
CA ALA A 79 1.05 2.33 11.97
C ALA A 79 1.72 1.00 11.56
N TYR A 80 0.96 -0.09 11.53
CA TYR A 80 1.51 -1.40 11.17
C TYR A 80 1.86 -1.50 9.68
N VAL A 81 1.12 -0.79 8.82
CA VAL A 81 1.38 -0.74 7.39
C VAL A 81 2.67 0.03 7.11
N SER A 82 2.85 1.21 7.73
CA SER A 82 4.08 1.99 7.58
C SER A 82 5.31 1.24 8.10
N GLU A 83 5.21 0.59 9.26
CA GLU A 83 6.30 -0.22 9.82
C GLU A 83 6.69 -1.35 8.87
N LYS A 84 5.70 -2.05 8.30
CA LYS A 84 5.97 -3.12 7.33
C LYS A 84 6.57 -2.59 6.02
N MET A 85 6.14 -1.42 5.56
CA MET A 85 6.72 -0.79 4.37
C MET A 85 8.18 -0.43 4.58
N ILE A 86 8.53 0.14 5.74
CA ILE A 86 9.91 0.47 6.10
C ILE A 86 10.75 -0.82 6.11
N GLU A 87 10.31 -1.86 6.82
CA GLU A 87 11.01 -3.15 6.87
C GLU A 87 11.31 -3.71 5.46
N LEU A 88 10.32 -3.69 4.56
CA LEU A 88 10.48 -4.22 3.21
C LEU A 88 11.42 -3.36 2.37
N LEU A 89 11.28 -2.04 2.39
CA LEU A 89 12.06 -1.15 1.55
C LEU A 89 13.48 -0.94 2.07
N SER A 90 13.71 -1.03 3.38
CA SER A 90 15.06 -1.02 3.96
C SER A 90 15.87 -2.27 3.61
N SER A 91 15.24 -3.33 3.09
CA SER A 91 15.95 -4.50 2.55
C SER A 91 16.48 -4.30 1.13
N ILE A 92 16.09 -3.20 0.47
CA ILE A 92 16.50 -2.83 -0.88
C ILE A 92 17.57 -1.72 -0.79
N PRO A 93 18.58 -1.72 -1.67
CA PRO A 93 19.52 -0.59 -1.75
C PRO A 93 18.77 0.73 -1.93
N ASN A 94 19.15 1.76 -1.16
CA ASN A 94 18.47 3.05 -1.16
C ASN A 94 18.31 3.67 -2.56
N GLU A 95 19.31 3.48 -3.44
CA GLU A 95 19.31 3.96 -4.82
C GLU A 95 18.22 3.30 -5.70
N ALA A 96 17.77 2.11 -5.30
CA ALA A 96 16.71 1.35 -5.96
C ALA A 96 15.31 1.62 -5.37
N VAL A 97 15.16 2.65 -4.53
CA VAL A 97 13.88 3.17 -4.07
C VAL A 97 13.85 4.67 -4.38
N LYS A 98 12.98 5.08 -5.31
CA LYS A 98 12.91 6.47 -5.81
C LYS A 98 11.59 7.15 -5.50
N THR A 99 10.49 6.42 -5.63
CA THR A 99 9.14 6.95 -5.34
C THR A 99 8.20 5.84 -4.92
N ILE A 100 7.19 6.17 -4.11
CA ILE A 100 6.14 5.22 -3.74
C ILE A 100 4.78 5.76 -4.20
N THR A 101 3.98 4.91 -4.86
CA THR A 101 2.60 5.22 -5.26
C THR A 101 1.63 4.25 -4.59
N PRO A 102 1.04 4.59 -3.44
CA PRO A 102 -0.10 3.87 -2.87
C PRO A 102 -1.43 4.31 -3.50
N ASP A 103 -2.51 3.62 -3.13
CA ASP A 103 -3.86 4.18 -3.29
C ASP A 103 -4.16 5.25 -2.19
N ARG A 104 -5.35 5.87 -2.24
CA ARG A 104 -5.80 6.82 -1.20
C ARG A 104 -6.45 6.13 0.01
N GLY A 105 -6.04 4.91 0.30
CA GLY A 105 -6.48 4.14 1.46
C GLY A 105 -5.96 4.74 2.77
N LYS A 106 -6.78 4.66 3.82
CA LYS A 106 -6.44 5.18 5.17
C LYS A 106 -5.27 4.45 5.81
N GLU A 107 -5.04 3.21 5.40
CA GLU A 107 -3.84 2.45 5.69
C GLU A 107 -2.53 3.18 5.36
N PHE A 108 -2.53 4.13 4.43
CA PHE A 108 -1.36 4.89 4.02
C PHE A 108 -1.33 6.30 4.64
N SER A 109 -2.17 6.56 5.64
CA SER A 109 -2.22 7.88 6.30
C SER A 109 -0.94 8.22 7.07
N ASN A 110 -0.12 7.21 7.42
CA ASN A 110 1.16 7.37 8.12
C ASN A 110 2.38 7.33 7.17
N HIS A 111 2.21 7.73 5.90
CA HIS A 111 3.28 7.71 4.91
C HIS A 111 4.46 8.63 5.25
N PHE A 112 4.23 9.72 6.00
CA PHE A 112 5.30 10.60 6.49
C PHE A 112 6.38 9.83 7.26
N ALA A 113 6.00 8.89 8.14
CA ALA A 113 6.95 8.06 8.86
C ALA A 113 7.82 7.20 7.92
N VAL A 114 7.25 6.75 6.79
CA VAL A 114 7.99 6.01 5.77
C VAL A 114 8.92 6.94 4.99
N THR A 115 8.46 8.14 4.64
CA THR A 115 9.28 9.18 4.00
C THR A 115 10.50 9.52 4.85
N GLU A 116 10.33 9.77 6.15
CA GLU A 116 11.42 10.09 7.07
C GLU A 116 12.41 8.93 7.23
N ALA A 117 11.91 7.71 7.38
CA ALA A 117 12.75 6.53 7.56
C ALA A 117 13.56 6.13 6.30
N LEU A 118 13.09 6.51 5.10
CA LEU A 118 13.67 6.12 3.82
C LEU A 118 14.24 7.33 3.06
N ASN A 119 15.00 8.19 3.73
CA ASN A 119 15.74 9.29 3.10
C ASN A 119 14.86 10.28 2.30
N ASN A 120 13.77 10.75 2.88
CA ASN A 120 12.81 11.69 2.27
C ASN A 120 12.11 11.14 1.03
N MET A 121 11.78 9.84 1.04
CA MET A 121 11.14 9.18 -0.09
C MET A 121 9.78 9.82 -0.46
N PRO A 122 9.60 10.32 -1.69
CA PRO A 122 8.35 10.99 -2.07
C PRO A 122 7.22 10.00 -2.35
N PHE A 123 6.05 10.31 -1.79
CA PHE A 123 4.79 9.62 -2.04
C PHE A 123 3.92 10.41 -3.03
N TYR A 124 3.34 9.70 -4.00
CA TYR A 124 2.42 10.27 -4.99
C TYR A 124 1.06 9.58 -4.91
N PHE A 125 -0.02 10.36 -4.71
CA PHE A 125 -1.35 9.80 -4.49
C PHE A 125 -2.33 10.12 -5.64
N PRO A 126 -3.12 9.13 -6.13
CA PRO A 126 -4.06 9.28 -7.25
C PRO A 126 -5.28 10.12 -6.89
N ASP A 127 -5.81 10.95 -7.80
CA ASP A 127 -6.93 11.87 -7.56
C ASP A 127 -8.17 11.27 -6.87
N PRO A 128 -8.97 12.08 -6.13
CA PRO A 128 -10.12 11.56 -5.41
C PRO A 128 -11.13 11.10 -6.47
N HIS A 129 -11.73 9.92 -6.29
CA HIS A 129 -12.69 9.35 -7.24
C HIS A 129 -12.13 8.97 -8.62
N ALA A 130 -10.80 8.88 -8.79
CA ALA A 130 -10.25 8.15 -9.92
C ALA A 130 -10.73 6.69 -9.86
N LEU A 131 -11.67 6.32 -10.75
CA LEU A 131 -12.05 4.92 -10.97
C LEU A 131 -10.80 4.21 -11.45
N GLY A 132 -10.27 3.33 -10.59
CA GLY A 132 -8.95 2.77 -10.75
C GLY A 132 -8.78 2.02 -12.06
N ASN A 133 -8.07 2.65 -13.01
CA ASN A 133 -7.23 1.94 -13.98
C ASN A 133 -5.96 1.40 -13.30
N ASN A 134 -6.05 1.12 -11.99
CA ASN A 134 -4.97 0.57 -11.22
C ASN A 134 -4.80 -0.84 -11.76
N GLU A 135 -3.69 -1.09 -12.43
CA GLU A 135 -3.20 -2.44 -12.67
C GLU A 135 -3.03 -3.12 -11.30
N GLN A 136 -4.14 -3.66 -10.80
CA GLN A 136 -4.18 -4.46 -9.61
C GLN A 136 -3.58 -5.79 -10.03
N ILE A 137 -2.37 -6.03 -9.58
CA ILE A 137 -1.87 -7.40 -9.53
C ILE A 137 -2.77 -8.11 -8.51
N LYS A 138 -3.75 -8.86 -9.00
CA LYS A 138 -4.55 -9.77 -8.18
C LYS A 138 -3.67 -10.95 -7.80
N ILE A 139 -2.88 -10.78 -6.74
CA ILE A 139 -2.14 -11.89 -6.16
C ILE A 139 -3.14 -12.73 -5.36
N ARG A 140 -3.53 -13.89 -5.90
CA ARG A 140 -4.23 -14.91 -5.12
C ARG A 140 -3.19 -15.67 -4.32
N ILE A 141 -3.09 -15.34 -3.04
CA ILE A 141 -2.25 -16.09 -2.10
C ILE A 141 -3.09 -17.23 -1.57
N ASP A 142 -2.91 -18.42 -2.15
CA ASP A 142 -3.35 -19.65 -1.50
C ASP A 142 -2.41 -19.92 -0.31
N SER A 143 -3.00 -20.39 0.78
CA SER A 143 -2.45 -20.42 2.14
C SER A 143 -0.94 -20.66 2.25
N PHE A 144 -0.25 -19.74 2.93
CA PHE A 144 1.09 -19.99 3.47
C PHE A 144 0.96 -21.04 4.58
N GLU A 145 1.25 -22.31 4.30
CA GLU A 145 1.48 -23.29 5.35
C GLU A 145 2.78 -22.92 6.07
N ASN A 146 2.66 -22.64 7.37
CA ASN A 146 3.80 -22.47 8.24
C ASN A 146 4.41 -23.86 8.53
N THR A 147 5.42 -24.27 7.79
CA THR A 147 6.34 -25.31 8.26
C THR A 147 7.54 -24.68 8.95
N CYS A 148 7.29 -24.14 10.15
CA CYS A 148 8.31 -24.01 11.17
C CYS A 148 7.75 -24.56 12.47
N GLN A 149 7.80 -25.88 12.61
CA GLN A 149 7.78 -26.53 13.92
C GLN A 149 9.20 -26.96 14.26
N ASN A 150 9.78 -26.19 15.19
CA ASN A 150 10.79 -26.54 16.18
C ASN A 150 11.26 -28.00 16.21
N ARG A 151 12.57 -28.19 16.38
CA ARG A 151 13.09 -28.81 17.60
C ARG A 151 14.56 -28.45 17.84
N LYS A 152 14.78 -27.74 18.94
CA LYS A 152 16.01 -27.74 19.72
C LYS A 152 16.50 -29.18 19.94
N ARG A 153 17.80 -29.40 19.85
CA ARG A 153 18.65 -29.98 20.91
C ARG A 153 20.05 -29.40 20.75
#